data_AF-A0A968H1N3-F1
#
_entry.id   AF-A0A968H1N3-F1
#
_cell.length_a   1.000
_cell.length_b   1.000
_cell.length_c   1.000
_cell.angle_alpha   90.00
_cell.angle_beta   90.00
_cell.angle_gamma   90.00
#
_symmetry.space_group_name_H-M   'P 1'
#
loop_
_entity.id
_entity.type
_entity.pdbx_description
1 polymer ?
#
loop_
_entity_poly.entity_id
_entity_poly.type
_entity_poly.pdbx_seq_one_letter_code
_entity_poly.pdbx_strand_id
1 'polypeptide(L)'
;MAAFVGVGMAVTLGISFLLVIPIDPVYLYLSIPAGALIGYYANARSSRHRGEWLRIVPNALFAGLATGLTLAVLLLGVKALFFFGDSGFPDYNRRDEAGAIIPPTCEAGADCVYRRYLAAEPDVLREAGVSDAASFSTLYWSQQGSTATLLVVLATGAALFGGLAFGAAGPRRGTPQLGAAAATG
;
A
#
# COMPACT_ATOMS: atom_id res chain seq x y z
N MET A 1 -22.16 3.25 -0.64
CA MET A 1 -20.86 3.10 -1.33
C MET A 1 -19.88 2.39 -0.40
N ALA A 2 -19.42 1.19 -0.76
CA ALA A 2 -18.52 0.39 0.09
C ALA A 2 -17.04 0.79 -0.03
N ALA A 3 -16.67 1.58 -1.06
CA ALA A 3 -15.31 2.06 -1.30
C ALA A 3 -14.71 2.83 -0.11
N PHE A 4 -15.51 3.65 0.58
CA PHE A 4 -15.04 4.44 1.73
C PHE A 4 -14.57 3.59 2.92
N VAL A 5 -15.12 2.37 3.08
CA VAL A 5 -14.68 1.44 4.15
C VAL A 5 -13.32 0.84 3.80
N GLY A 6 -13.13 0.44 2.54
CA GLY A 6 -11.84 -0.04 2.04
C GLY A 6 -10.75 1.02 2.14
N VAL A 7 -11.08 2.28 1.85
CA VAL A 7 -10.18 3.43 2.03
C VAL A 7 -9.81 3.60 3.50
N GLY A 8 -10.80 3.57 4.41
CA GLY A 8 -10.56 3.72 5.85
C GLY A 8 -9.61 2.66 6.43
N MET A 9 -9.79 1.39 6.05
CA MET A 9 -8.88 0.32 6.48
C MET A 9 -7.49 0.42 5.84
N ALA A 10 -7.41 0.82 4.56
CA ALA A 10 -6.13 1.02 3.89
C ALA A 10 -5.32 2.15 4.55
N VAL A 11 -5.98 3.22 4.99
CA VAL A 11 -5.36 4.33 5.70
C VAL A 11 -4.84 3.91 7.07
N THR A 12 -5.63 3.21 7.89
CA THR A 12 -5.18 2.76 9.22
C THR A 12 -4.03 1.77 9.12
N LEU A 13 -4.12 0.76 8.24
CA LEU A 13 -3.02 -0.17 8.01
C LEU A 13 -1.79 0.55 7.44
N GLY A 14 -2.00 1.44 6.47
CA GLY A 14 -0.97 2.25 5.83
C GLY A 14 -0.14 3.04 6.84
N ILE A 15 -0.81 3.85 7.65
CA ILE A 15 -0.17 4.73 8.63
C ILE A 15 0.52 3.91 9.73
N SER A 16 -0.13 2.86 10.26
CA SER A 16 0.42 2.05 11.35
C SER A 16 1.67 1.27 10.94
N PHE A 17 1.74 0.78 9.71
CA PHE A 17 2.84 -0.08 9.26
C PHE A 17 3.96 0.70 8.55
N LEU A 18 3.67 1.77 7.81
CA LEU A 18 4.71 2.57 7.14
C LEU A 18 5.59 3.39 8.10
N LEU A 19 5.07 3.74 9.29
CA LEU A 19 5.81 4.56 10.26
C LEU A 19 6.68 3.74 11.24
N VAL A 20 6.49 2.42 11.32
CA VAL A 20 7.10 1.60 12.39
C VAL A 20 8.15 0.61 11.87
N ILE A 21 8.03 0.06 10.65
CA ILE A 21 8.95 -0.99 10.15
C ILE A 21 9.14 -0.86 8.63
N PRO A 22 10.34 -1.04 8.05
CA PRO A 22 10.50 -1.22 6.61
C PRO A 22 9.96 -2.59 6.20
N ILE A 23 8.71 -2.66 5.75
CA ILE A 23 8.01 -3.94 5.48
C ILE A 23 7.33 -3.97 4.10
N ASP A 24 8.12 -4.07 3.04
CA ASP A 24 7.60 -4.48 1.74
C ASP A 24 6.88 -5.85 1.77
N PRO A 25 7.35 -6.91 2.49
CA PRO A 25 6.65 -8.20 2.46
C PRO A 25 5.31 -8.19 3.20
N VAL A 26 5.13 -7.37 4.24
CA VAL A 26 3.85 -7.35 4.99
C VAL A 26 2.73 -6.72 4.17
N TYR A 27 3.03 -5.70 3.35
CA TYR A 27 2.05 -5.15 2.40
C TYR A 27 1.59 -6.21 1.38
N LEU A 28 2.52 -7.01 0.89
CA LEU A 28 2.22 -8.15 0.02
C LEU A 28 1.29 -9.16 0.73
N TYR A 29 1.66 -9.61 1.93
CA TYR A 29 0.86 -10.60 2.66
C TYR A 29 -0.50 -10.08 3.12
N LEU A 30 -0.64 -8.80 3.48
CA LEU A 30 -1.91 -8.21 3.90
C LEU A 30 -2.81 -7.80 2.73
N SER A 31 -2.24 -7.43 1.58
CA SER A 31 -3.01 -7.02 0.40
C SER A 31 -3.94 -8.12 -0.11
N ILE A 32 -3.51 -9.38 -0.04
CA ILE A 32 -4.28 -10.55 -0.48
C ILE A 32 -5.54 -10.78 0.38
N PRO A 33 -5.46 -10.98 1.70
CA PRO A 33 -6.65 -11.15 2.53
C PRO A 33 -7.49 -9.87 2.57
N ALA A 34 -6.89 -8.68 2.60
CA ALA A 34 -7.62 -7.43 2.58
C ALA A 34 -8.44 -7.27 1.28
N GLY A 35 -7.82 -7.51 0.12
CA GLY A 35 -8.50 -7.47 -1.18
C GLY A 35 -9.64 -8.48 -1.24
N ALA A 36 -9.41 -9.74 -0.86
CA ALA A 36 -10.42 -10.79 -0.85
C ALA A 36 -11.61 -10.45 0.07
N LEU A 37 -11.34 -9.96 1.28
CA LEU A 37 -12.37 -9.52 2.22
C LEU A 37 -13.17 -8.35 1.67
N ILE A 38 -12.51 -7.37 1.04
CA ILE A 38 -13.17 -6.20 0.45
C ILE A 38 -14.07 -6.60 -0.73
N GLY A 39 -13.59 -7.50 -1.60
CA GLY A 39 -14.39 -8.04 -2.70
C GLY A 39 -15.65 -8.75 -2.22
N TYR A 40 -15.54 -9.55 -1.16
CA TYR A 40 -16.69 -10.24 -0.56
C TYR A 40 -17.62 -9.26 0.16
N TYR A 41 -17.07 -8.40 1.02
CA TYR A 41 -17.81 -7.43 1.84
C TYR A 41 -18.54 -6.38 1.01
N ALA A 42 -17.92 -5.87 -0.06
CA ALA A 42 -18.53 -4.87 -0.93
C ALA A 42 -19.81 -5.39 -1.61
N ASN A 43 -19.84 -6.69 -1.93
CA ASN A 43 -21.01 -7.33 -2.53
C ASN A 43 -22.08 -7.67 -1.48
N ALA A 44 -21.67 -8.11 -0.29
CA ALA A 44 -22.59 -8.29 0.85
C ALA A 44 -23.30 -6.98 1.23
N ARG A 45 -22.55 -5.87 1.36
CA ARG A 45 -23.08 -4.55 1.72
C ARG A 45 -23.93 -3.91 0.61
N SER A 46 -23.72 -4.32 -0.64
CA SER A 46 -24.52 -3.85 -1.77
C SER A 46 -25.78 -4.70 -1.99
N SER A 47 -26.13 -5.57 -1.03
CA SER A 47 -27.28 -6.49 -1.07
C SER A 47 -27.32 -7.29 -2.37
N ARG A 48 -26.15 -7.70 -2.86
CA ARG A 48 -26.04 -8.55 -4.05
C ARG A 48 -26.46 -9.96 -3.72
N HIS A 49 -26.95 -10.66 -4.73
CA HIS A 49 -27.34 -12.06 -4.61
C HIS A 49 -26.43 -12.94 -5.46
N ARG A 50 -26.32 -14.21 -5.05
CA ARG A 50 -25.64 -15.25 -5.79
C ARG A 50 -26.11 -15.25 -7.26
N GLY A 51 -25.16 -15.36 -8.19
CA GLY A 51 -25.43 -15.38 -9.63
C GLY A 51 -25.64 -14.01 -10.30
N GLU A 52 -25.63 -12.89 -9.56
CA GLU A 52 -25.68 -11.53 -10.14
C GLU A 52 -24.32 -11.10 -10.72
N TRP A 53 -23.70 -11.94 -11.56
CA TRP A 53 -22.33 -11.79 -12.04
C TRP A 53 -22.05 -10.43 -12.70
N LEU A 54 -22.99 -9.95 -13.53
CA LEU A 54 -22.91 -8.65 -14.20
C LEU A 54 -22.86 -7.45 -13.23
N ARG A 55 -23.22 -7.64 -11.96
CA ARG A 55 -23.17 -6.61 -10.91
C ARG A 55 -22.07 -6.87 -9.89
N ILE A 56 -21.75 -8.14 -9.62
CA ILE A 56 -20.73 -8.56 -8.66
C ILE A 56 -19.33 -8.28 -9.18
N VAL A 57 -19.04 -8.66 -10.43
CA VAL A 57 -17.69 -8.54 -10.99
C VAL A 57 -17.25 -7.07 -11.11
N PRO A 58 -18.05 -6.16 -11.69
CA PRO A 58 -17.64 -4.74 -11.77
C PRO A 58 -17.52 -4.08 -10.40
N ASN A 59 -18.37 -4.44 -9.42
CA ASN A 59 -18.32 -3.88 -8.08
C ASN A 59 -17.09 -4.36 -7.29
N ALA A 60 -16.73 -5.65 -7.43
CA ALA A 60 -15.53 -6.21 -6.83
C ALA A 60 -14.25 -5.60 -7.44
N LEU A 61 -14.20 -5.46 -8.77
CA LEU A 61 -13.09 -4.81 -9.47
C LEU A 61 -12.93 -3.36 -9.05
N PHE A 62 -14.02 -2.58 -9.02
CA PHE A 62 -13.99 -1.19 -8.60
C PHE A 62 -13.52 -1.04 -7.14
N ALA A 63 -14.03 -1.88 -6.24
CA ALA A 63 -13.62 -1.86 -4.84
C ALA A 63 -12.13 -2.23 -4.68
N GLY A 64 -11.66 -3.27 -5.39
CA GLY A 64 -10.27 -3.67 -5.40
C GLY A 64 -9.33 -2.60 -5.96
N LEU A 65 -9.71 -1.98 -7.08
CA LEU A 65 -8.95 -0.89 -7.69
C LEU A 65 -8.84 0.31 -6.73
N ALA A 66 -9.96 0.73 -6.13
CA ALA A 66 -9.96 1.86 -5.20
C ALA A 66 -9.06 1.59 -3.98
N THR A 67 -9.13 0.39 -3.41
CA THR A 67 -8.25 -0.01 -2.30
C THR A 67 -6.78 -0.08 -2.72
N GLY A 68 -6.49 -0.72 -3.85
CA GLY A 68 -5.14 -0.85 -4.39
C GLY A 68 -4.49 0.51 -4.68
N LEU A 69 -5.24 1.43 -5.30
CA LEU A 69 -4.77 2.80 -5.56
C LEU A 69 -4.54 3.56 -4.26
N THR A 70 -5.39 3.38 -3.25
CA THR A 70 -5.21 4.02 -1.94
C THR A 70 -3.90 3.53 -1.28
N LEU A 71 -3.65 2.22 -1.28
CA LEU A 71 -2.41 1.65 -0.76
C LEU A 71 -1.18 2.14 -1.54
N ALA A 72 -1.27 2.19 -2.87
CA ALA A 72 -0.21 2.71 -3.73
C ALA A 72 0.13 4.18 -3.42
N VAL A 73 -0.89 5.04 -3.28
CA VAL A 73 -0.69 6.46 -2.94
C VAL A 73 -0.08 6.61 -1.55
N LEU A 74 -0.53 5.84 -0.55
CA LEU A 74 0.04 5.88 0.79
C LEU A 74 1.50 5.42 0.80
N LEU A 75 1.83 4.33 0.10
CA LEU A 75 3.19 3.84 -0.06
C LEU A 75 4.08 4.93 -0.68
N LEU A 76 3.69 5.46 -1.84
CA LEU A 76 4.47 6.47 -2.55
C LEU A 76 4.57 7.77 -1.75
N GLY A 77 3.49 8.19 -1.09
CA GLY A 77 3.45 9.41 -0.29
C GLY A 77 4.38 9.34 0.93
N VAL A 78 4.41 8.21 1.65
CA VAL A 78 5.34 8.06 2.77
C VAL A 78 6.79 7.93 2.29
N LYS A 79 7.02 7.17 1.21
CA LYS A 79 8.36 7.09 0.59
C LYS A 79 8.83 8.48 0.14
N ALA A 80 7.95 9.30 -0.44
CA ALA A 80 8.26 10.67 -0.84
C ALA A 80 8.62 11.54 0.36
N LEU A 81 7.84 11.45 1.45
CA LEU A 81 8.08 12.21 2.67
C LEU A 81 9.48 11.95 3.22
N PHE A 82 9.90 10.69 3.32
CA PHE A 82 11.23 10.34 3.80
C PHE A 82 12.33 10.63 2.76
N PHE A 83 12.05 10.41 1.48
CA PHE A 83 13.03 10.62 0.41
C PHE A 83 13.40 12.10 0.23
N PHE A 84 12.41 12.99 0.27
CA PHE A 84 12.63 14.43 0.13
C PHE A 84 12.87 15.14 1.48
N GLY A 85 12.42 14.54 2.58
CA GLY A 85 12.57 15.10 3.92
C GLY A 85 13.84 14.67 4.67
N ASP A 86 14.68 13.81 4.09
CA ASP A 86 15.90 13.34 4.77
C ASP A 86 16.88 14.49 4.97
N SER A 87 17.13 14.86 6.23
CA SER A 87 18.10 15.90 6.59
C SER A 87 19.53 15.36 6.72
N GLY A 88 19.72 14.04 6.64
CA GLY A 88 20.97 13.36 6.90
C GLY A 88 21.14 12.88 8.35
N PHE A 89 20.30 13.32 9.30
CA PHE A 89 20.42 12.95 10.71
C PHE A 89 20.08 11.46 10.94
N PRO A 90 20.88 10.68 11.70
CA PRO A 90 21.97 11.13 12.58
C PRO A 90 23.37 11.11 11.96
N ASP A 91 23.58 10.51 10.78
CA ASP A 91 24.92 10.16 10.30
C ASP A 91 25.61 11.31 9.54
N TYR A 92 24.80 12.14 8.89
CA TYR A 92 25.21 13.27 8.07
C TYR A 92 24.65 14.59 8.61
N ASN A 93 25.30 15.70 8.26
CA ASN A 93 24.90 17.04 8.68
C ASN A 93 24.80 17.19 10.21
N ARG A 94 25.62 16.42 10.95
CA ARG A 94 25.71 16.47 12.41
C ARG A 94 26.15 17.86 12.86
N ARG A 95 25.75 18.25 14.07
CA ARG A 95 26.20 19.51 14.69
C ARG A 95 26.94 19.21 15.99
N ASP A 96 28.04 19.91 16.23
CA ASP A 96 28.73 19.89 17.52
C ASP A 96 27.98 20.71 18.58
N GLU A 97 28.51 20.74 19.81
CA GLU A 97 27.95 21.52 20.92
C GLU A 97 27.96 23.04 20.65
N ALA A 98 28.84 23.51 19.75
CA ALA A 98 28.91 24.90 19.30
C ALA A 98 27.97 25.20 18.11
N GLY A 99 27.23 24.20 17.61
CA GLY A 99 26.31 24.32 16.49
C GLY A 99 26.95 24.25 15.10
N ALA A 100 28.26 24.02 15.00
CA ALA A 100 28.97 23.89 13.73
C ALA A 100 28.71 22.52 13.09
N ILE A 101 28.61 22.49 11.75
CA ILE A 101 28.35 21.25 11.01
C ILE A 101 29.61 20.38 10.97
N ILE A 102 29.47 19.13 11.38
CA ILE A 102 30.53 18.11 11.38
C ILE A 102 30.33 17.21 10.14
N PRO A 103 31.38 17.01 9.32
CA PRO A 103 31.37 16.01 8.24
C PRO A 103 31.09 14.57 8.73
N PRO A 104 30.54 13.68 7.88
CA PRO A 104 30.19 13.90 6.47
C PRO A 104 28.92 14.75 6.29
N THR A 105 28.86 15.51 5.21
CA THR A 105 27.71 16.34 4.83
C THR A 105 27.02 15.81 3.58
N CYS A 106 25.74 16.15 3.44
CA CYS A 106 24.91 15.81 2.29
C CYS A 106 23.89 16.92 2.02
N GLU A 107 23.43 17.03 0.78
CA GLU A 107 22.27 17.86 0.45
C GLU A 107 21.00 17.14 0.90
N ALA A 108 20.14 17.85 1.62
CA ALA A 108 18.90 17.28 2.14
C ALA A 108 18.03 16.69 1.01
N GLY A 109 17.36 15.58 1.31
CA GLY A 109 16.58 14.80 0.36
C GLY A 109 17.41 13.70 -0.29
N ALA A 110 17.38 13.63 -1.63
CA ALA A 110 17.90 12.50 -2.40
C ALA A 110 19.39 12.20 -2.17
N ASP A 111 20.23 13.22 -1.98
CA ASP A 111 21.67 13.02 -1.77
C ASP A 111 21.96 12.37 -0.40
N CYS A 112 21.30 12.81 0.66
CA CYS A 112 21.42 12.16 1.98
C CYS A 112 20.96 10.69 1.95
N VAL A 113 19.86 10.39 1.27
CA VAL A 113 19.38 9.00 1.11
C VAL A 113 20.37 8.17 0.30
N TYR A 114 20.85 8.70 -0.83
CA TYR A 114 21.83 8.03 -1.68
C TYR A 114 23.09 7.68 -0.89
N ARG A 115 23.65 8.62 -0.13
CA ARG A 115 24.87 8.38 0.65
C ARG A 115 24.69 7.34 1.75
N ARG A 116 23.50 7.23 2.34
CA ARG A 116 23.17 6.14 3.27
C ARG A 116 23.19 4.79 2.60
N TYR A 117 22.54 4.67 1.44
CA TYR A 117 22.54 3.45 0.66
C TYR A 117 23.95 3.09 0.17
N LEU A 118 24.74 4.08 -0.23
CA LEU A 118 26.13 3.88 -0.64
C LEU A 118 27.01 3.39 0.53
N ALA A 119 26.76 3.89 1.75
CA ALA A 119 27.48 3.45 2.94
C ALA A 119 27.07 2.03 3.39
N ALA A 120 25.81 1.64 3.16
CA ALA A 120 25.28 0.34 3.58
C ALA A 120 25.54 -0.77 2.54
N GLU A 121 25.30 -0.49 1.26
CA GLU A 121 25.23 -1.48 0.17
C GLU A 121 25.91 -0.96 -1.12
N PRO A 122 27.22 -0.62 -1.08
CA PRO A 122 27.92 -0.01 -2.21
C PRO A 122 27.96 -0.91 -3.46
N ASP A 123 28.10 -2.22 -3.28
CA ASP A 123 28.17 -3.17 -4.39
C ASP A 123 26.84 -3.28 -5.14
N VAL A 124 25.72 -3.26 -4.43
CA VAL A 124 24.37 -3.32 -5.04
C VAL A 124 24.12 -2.10 -5.93
N LEU A 125 24.51 -0.91 -5.47
CA LEU A 125 24.37 0.33 -6.26
C LEU A 125 25.28 0.30 -7.50
N ARG A 126 26.52 -0.16 -7.33
CA ARG A 126 27.48 -0.29 -8.42
C ARG A 126 27.00 -1.27 -9.48
N GLU A 127 26.46 -2.42 -9.07
CA GLU A 127 25.88 -3.42 -9.98
C GLU A 127 24.63 -2.90 -10.71
N ALA A 128 23.84 -2.06 -10.03
CA ALA A 128 22.70 -1.38 -10.64
C ALA A 128 23.09 -0.18 -11.52
N GLY A 129 24.39 0.13 -11.68
CA GLY A 129 24.87 1.26 -12.48
C GLY A 129 24.58 2.62 -11.87
N VAL A 130 24.35 2.69 -10.57
CA VAL A 130 24.09 3.94 -9.84
C VAL A 130 25.42 4.56 -9.41
N SER A 131 25.69 5.78 -9.86
CA SER A 131 26.93 6.53 -9.56
C SER A 131 26.71 7.82 -8.79
N ASP A 132 25.47 8.30 -8.71
CA ASP A 132 25.12 9.60 -8.16
C ASP A 132 23.68 9.63 -7.66
N ALA A 133 23.31 10.72 -6.98
CA ALA A 133 21.97 10.89 -6.42
C ALA A 133 20.86 10.92 -7.49
N ALA A 134 21.13 11.34 -8.72
CA ALA A 134 20.12 11.43 -9.79
C ALA A 134 19.80 10.05 -10.38
N SER A 135 20.83 9.26 -10.69
CA SER A 135 20.71 7.86 -11.11
C SER A 135 20.06 7.02 -10.00
N PHE A 136 20.45 7.25 -8.74
CA PHE A 136 19.81 6.63 -7.57
C PHE A 136 18.32 6.98 -7.48
N SER A 137 17.97 8.26 -7.64
CA SER A 137 16.58 8.72 -7.58
C SER A 137 15.71 8.02 -8.61
N THR A 138 16.21 7.88 -9.84
CA THR A 138 15.47 7.22 -10.92
C THR A 138 15.27 5.74 -10.61
N LEU A 139 16.31 5.04 -10.14
CA LEU A 139 16.19 3.65 -9.73
C LEU A 139 15.21 3.49 -8.57
N TYR A 140 15.37 4.27 -7.50
CA TYR A 140 14.52 4.25 -6.32
C TYR A 140 13.04 4.39 -6.70
N TRP A 141 12.69 5.43 -7.48
CA TRP A 141 11.31 5.70 -7.87
C TRP A 141 10.76 4.66 -8.85
N SER A 142 11.60 4.08 -9.71
CA SER A 142 11.19 2.96 -10.57
C SER A 142 10.80 1.72 -9.75
N GLN A 143 11.57 1.42 -8.69
CA GLN A 143 11.27 0.30 -7.79
C GLN A 143 10.00 0.57 -6.97
N GLN A 144 9.86 1.78 -6.40
CA GLN A 144 8.65 2.14 -5.66
C GLN A 144 7.40 2.13 -6.56
N GLY A 145 7.53 2.60 -7.81
CA GLY A 145 6.45 2.54 -8.79
C GLY A 145 6.06 1.11 -9.18
N SER A 146 7.04 0.22 -9.31
CA SER A 146 6.81 -1.21 -9.55
C SER A 146 6.06 -1.86 -8.38
N THR A 147 6.50 -1.63 -7.15
CA THR A 147 5.82 -2.12 -5.93
C THR A 147 4.41 -1.56 -5.81
N ALA A 148 4.21 -0.26 -6.04
CA ALA A 148 2.89 0.37 -6.04
C ALA A 148 1.96 -0.27 -7.07
N THR A 149 2.46 -0.51 -8.29
CA THR A 149 1.72 -1.20 -9.35
C THR A 149 1.33 -2.62 -8.93
N LEU A 150 2.28 -3.36 -8.34
CA LEU A 150 2.04 -4.71 -7.85
C LEU A 150 0.93 -4.73 -6.78
N LEU A 151 0.91 -3.76 -5.85
CA LEU A 151 -0.16 -3.63 -4.86
C LEU A 151 -1.53 -3.41 -5.50
N VAL A 152 -1.61 -2.57 -6.54
CA VAL A 152 -2.87 -2.35 -7.26
C VAL A 152 -3.34 -3.65 -7.91
N VAL A 153 -2.44 -4.36 -8.60
CA VAL A 153 -2.77 -5.63 -9.27
C VAL A 153 -3.22 -6.68 -8.27
N LEU A 154 -2.48 -6.86 -7.17
CA LEU A 154 -2.80 -7.86 -6.15
C LEU A 154 -4.10 -7.55 -5.42
N ALA A 155 -4.31 -6.30 -4.98
CA ALA A 155 -5.55 -5.89 -4.32
C ALA A 155 -6.76 -6.08 -5.27
N THR A 156 -6.61 -5.74 -6.54
CA THR A 156 -7.66 -5.91 -7.56
C THR A 156 -7.95 -7.39 -7.83
N GLY A 157 -6.90 -8.21 -8.01
CA GLY A 157 -7.03 -9.65 -8.24
C GLY A 157 -7.65 -10.38 -7.05
N ALA A 158 -7.22 -10.05 -5.84
CA ALA A 158 -7.77 -10.60 -4.61
C ALA A 158 -9.24 -10.15 -4.42
N ALA A 159 -9.58 -8.89 -4.70
CA ALA A 159 -10.96 -8.43 -4.65
C ALA A 159 -11.86 -9.13 -5.68
N LEU A 160 -11.36 -9.36 -6.89
CA LEU A 160 -12.06 -10.17 -7.87
C LEU A 160 -12.31 -11.57 -7.33
N PHE A 161 -11.29 -12.23 -6.76
CA PHE A 161 -11.46 -13.54 -6.11
C PHE A 161 -12.52 -13.52 -5.01
N GLY A 162 -12.51 -12.52 -4.12
CA GLY A 162 -13.53 -12.34 -3.09
C GLY A 162 -14.94 -12.14 -3.65
N GLY A 163 -15.06 -11.38 -4.75
CA GLY A 163 -16.30 -11.22 -5.50
C GLY A 163 -16.79 -12.52 -6.14
N LEU A 164 -15.88 -13.32 -6.70
CA LEU A 164 -16.19 -14.64 -7.27
C LEU A 164 -16.68 -15.62 -6.20
N ALA A 165 -15.99 -15.65 -5.06
CA ALA A 165 -16.40 -16.43 -3.89
C ALA A 165 -17.81 -16.01 -3.41
N PHE A 166 -18.09 -14.71 -3.34
CA PHE A 166 -19.43 -14.20 -3.04
C PHE A 166 -20.47 -14.61 -4.08
N GLY A 167 -20.14 -14.53 -5.38
CA GLY A 167 -21.05 -14.92 -6.45
C GLY A 167 -21.37 -16.41 -6.48
N ALA A 168 -20.49 -17.25 -5.96
CA ALA A 168 -20.68 -18.71 -5.83
C ALA A 168 -21.37 -19.11 -4.53
N ALA A 169 -21.02 -18.49 -3.40
CA ALA A 169 -21.43 -18.89 -2.05
C ALA A 169 -22.43 -17.93 -1.37
N GLY A 170 -22.73 -16.77 -1.96
CA GLY A 170 -23.58 -15.73 -1.38
C GLY A 170 -25.07 -16.13 -1.26
N PRO A 171 -25.90 -15.22 -0.72
CA PRO A 171 -27.33 -15.47 -0.51
C PRO A 171 -28.08 -15.62 -1.84
N ARG A 172 -29.03 -16.55 -1.93
CA ARG A 172 -29.94 -16.64 -3.09
C ARG A 172 -31.02 -15.56 -2.98
N ARG A 173 -31.51 -15.07 -4.12
CA ARG A 173 -32.69 -14.18 -4.17
C ARG A 173 -33.87 -14.87 -3.47
N GLY A 174 -34.50 -14.16 -2.54
CA GLY A 174 -35.67 -14.65 -1.80
C GLY A 174 -35.38 -15.44 -0.52
N THR A 175 -34.11 -15.59 -0.12
CA THR A 175 -33.77 -16.13 1.21
C THR A 175 -33.91 -15.00 2.25
N PRO A 176 -34.81 -15.10 3.25
CA PRO A 176 -34.87 -14.11 4.33
C PRO A 176 -33.53 -14.07 5.06
N GLN A 177 -33.02 -12.88 5.37
CA GLN A 177 -31.88 -12.73 6.28
C GLN A 177 -32.29 -13.30 7.64
N LEU A 178 -31.76 -14.46 8.02
CA LEU A 178 -32.00 -15.11 9.31
C LEU A 178 -31.61 -14.28 10.55
N GLY A 179 -31.05 -13.07 10.37
CA GLY A 179 -30.64 -12.17 11.46
C GLY A 179 -31.67 -11.12 11.90
N ALA A 180 -32.79 -10.93 11.17
CA ALA A 180 -33.77 -9.89 11.52
C ALA A 180 -34.92 -10.39 12.43
N ALA A 181 -35.08 -11.70 12.59
CA ALA A 181 -36.21 -12.29 13.33
C ALA A 181 -35.92 -12.56 14.82
N ALA A 182 -34.70 -12.37 15.31
CA ALA A 182 -34.31 -12.68 16.69
C ALA A 182 -34.32 -11.47 17.64
N ALA A 183 -34.76 -10.29 17.20
CA ALA A 183 -34.74 -9.04 17.98
C ALA A 183 -36.11 -8.59 18.50
N THR A 184 -37.14 -9.45 18.44
CA THR A 184 -38.46 -9.19 19.04
C THR A 184 -39.00 -10.48 19.66
N GLY A 185 -38.54 -10.79 20.87
CA GLY A 185 -39.02 -11.87 21.71
C GLY A 185 -38.76 -11.54 23.17
#